data_AF-A0A960M3V0-F1
#
_entry.id   AF-A0A960M3V0-F1
#
_cell.length_a   1.000
_cell.length_b   1.000
_cell.length_c   1.000
_cell.angle_alpha   90.00
_cell.angle_beta   90.00
_cell.angle_gamma   90.00
#
_symmetry.space_group_name_H-M   'P 1'
#
loop_
_entity.id
_entity.type
_entity.pdbx_description
1 polymer ?
#
loop_
_entity_poly.entity_id
_entity_poly.type
_entity_poly.pdbx_seq_one_letter_code
_entity_poly.pdbx_strand_id
1 'polypeptide(L)' 'MAYLYSENVNPRVPLSFKKIFGTEGNKDLLISLINSIVGEEDQVVDIILLNPYNQKNFKNDKLSILDIKAEGS' A
#
# COMPACT_ATOMS: atom_id res chain seq x y z
N MET A 1 -4.08 16.09 30.17
CA MET A 1 -3.24 16.55 29.04
C MET A 1 -3.08 15.40 28.07
N ALA A 2 -4.07 15.24 27.19
CA ALA A 2 -3.98 14.28 26.10
C ALA A 2 -2.88 14.78 25.16
N TYR A 3 -1.75 14.08 25.15
CA TYR A 3 -0.78 14.26 24.08
C TYR A 3 -1.53 13.98 22.78
N LEU A 4 -1.78 15.03 22.00
CA LEU A 4 -2.11 14.91 20.59
C LEU A 4 -0.88 14.27 19.93
N TYR A 5 -0.81 12.95 19.95
CA TYR A 5 0.01 12.23 18.99
C TYR A 5 -0.55 12.63 17.63
N SER A 6 0.11 13.58 16.97
CA SER A 6 0.03 13.67 15.52
C SER A 6 0.53 12.32 15.02
N GLU A 7 -0.39 11.41 14.70
CA GLU A 7 -0.07 10.14 14.06
C GLU A 7 0.40 10.43 12.63
N ASN A 8 1.63 10.94 12.52
CA ASN A 8 2.29 11.08 11.24
C ASN A 8 2.46 9.67 10.67
N VAL A 9 1.64 9.34 9.68
CA VAL A 9 1.76 8.08 8.97
C VAL A 9 3.02 8.15 8.12
N ASN A 10 4.09 7.52 8.58
CA ASN A 10 5.34 7.43 7.83
C ASN A 10 5.28 6.21 6.88
N PRO A 11 5.20 6.40 5.54
CA PRO A 11 5.11 5.28 4.59
C PRO A 11 6.39 4.45 4.52
N ARG A 12 7.51 4.89 5.13
CA ARG A 12 8.72 4.06 5.28
C ARG A 12 8.55 2.96 6.33
N VAL A 13 7.55 3.08 7.21
CA VAL A 13 7.18 2.02 8.14
C VAL A 13 6.35 1.00 7.36
N PRO A 14 6.73 -0.29 7.33
CA PRO A 14 6.05 -1.25 6.48
C PRO A 14 4.55 -1.45 6.80
N LEU A 15 4.17 -1.36 8.08
CA LEU A 15 2.76 -1.33 8.50
C LEU A 15 2.00 -0.16 7.88
N SER A 16 2.58 1.04 7.96
CA SER A 16 1.99 2.25 7.41
C SER A 16 1.88 2.17 5.89
N PHE A 17 2.90 1.62 5.22
CA PHE A 17 2.86 1.37 3.78
C PHE A 17 1.69 0.48 3.41
N LYS A 18 1.57 -0.70 4.06
CA LYS A 18 0.47 -1.64 3.80
C LYS A 18 -0.88 -1.02 4.12
N LYS A 19 -1.00 -0.21 5.18
CA LYS A 19 -2.23 0.52 5.52
C LYS A 19 -2.63 1.54 4.45
N ILE A 20 -1.67 2.31 3.93
CA ILE A 20 -1.93 3.32 2.88
C ILE A 20 -2.25 2.65 1.55
N PHE A 21 -1.38 1.76 1.08
CA PHE A 21 -1.41 1.25 -0.31
C PHE A 21 -2.08 -0.12 -0.46
N GLY A 22 -2.22 -0.88 0.63
CA GLY A 22 -2.83 -2.22 0.63
C GLY A 22 -4.32 -2.23 0.94
N THR A 23 -5.03 -1.11 0.80
CA THR A 23 -6.48 -1.04 1.02
C THR A 23 -7.19 -0.86 -0.32
N GLU A 24 -8.28 -1.61 -0.56
CA GLU A 24 -9.05 -1.54 -1.82
C GLU A 24 -9.51 -0.12 -2.19
N GLY A 25 -9.85 0.70 -1.20
CA GLY A 25 -10.24 2.10 -1.42
C GLY A 25 -9.11 3.04 -1.85
N ASN A 26 -7.86 2.57 -1.85
CA ASN A 26 -6.66 3.37 -2.12
C ASN A 26 -5.81 2.79 -3.27
N LYS A 27 -6.38 1.94 -4.13
CA LYS A 27 -5.65 1.33 -5.26
C LYS A 27 -5.08 2.37 -6.21
N ASP A 28 -5.81 3.46 -6.43
CA ASP A 28 -5.40 4.63 -7.23
C ASP A 28 -4.09 5.26 -6.74
N LEU A 29 -3.90 5.36 -5.42
CA LEU A 29 -2.66 5.85 -4.83
C LEU A 29 -1.47 4.90 -5.09
N LEU A 30 -1.71 3.59 -5.02
CA LEU A 30 -0.66 2.60 -5.31
C LEU A 30 -0.31 2.60 -6.79
N ILE A 31 -1.29 2.69 -7.69
CA ILE A 31 -1.08 2.84 -9.13
C ILE A 31 -0.25 4.11 -9.41
N SER A 32 -0.63 5.24 -8.82
CA SER A 32 0.09 6.51 -8.98
C SER A 32 1.54 6.41 -8.52
N LEU A 33 1.80 5.73 -7.39
CA LEU A 33 3.16 5.51 -6.90
C LEU A 33 3.98 4.65 -7.87
N ILE A 34 3.42 3.52 -8.34
CA ILE A 34 4.11 2.63 -9.28
C ILE A 34 4.45 3.37 -10.57
N ASN A 35 3.47 4.06 -11.15
CA ASN A 35 3.61 4.81 -12.40
C ASN A 35 4.61 5.97 -12.31
N SER A 36 4.88 6.48 -11.10
CA SER A 36 5.93 7.49 -10.88
C SER A 36 7.36 6.93 -10.86
N ILE A 37 7.51 5.61 -10.77
CA ILE A 37 8.80 4.90 -10.64
C ILE A 37 9.16 4.16 -11.93
N VAL A 38 8.18 3.53 -12.58
CA VAL A 38 8.38 2.70 -13.78
C VAL A 38 8.39 3.52 -15.07
N GLY A 39 8.89 2.93 -16.16
CA GLY A 39 8.92 3.54 -17.50
C GLY A 39 7.54 3.68 -18.14
N GLU A 40 7.48 4.28 -19.33
CA GLU A 40 6.23 4.43 -20.09
C GLU A 40 5.66 3.08 -20.54
N GLU A 41 6.53 2.11 -20.82
CA GLU A 41 6.18 0.75 -21.25
C GLU A 41 5.58 -0.13 -20.15
N ASP A 42 5.80 0.24 -18.88
CA ASP A 42 5.43 -0.55 -17.69
C ASP A 42 4.29 0.11 -16.89
N GLN A 43 3.60 1.11 -17.47
CA GLN A 43 2.52 1.81 -16.80
C GLN A 43 1.36 0.86 -16.47
N VAL A 44 0.82 1.03 -15.27
CA VAL A 44 -0.24 0.21 -14.70
C VAL A 44 -1.58 0.93 -14.78
N VAL A 45 -2.62 0.22 -15.23
CA VAL A 45 -4.01 0.74 -15.32
C VAL A 45 -4.94 0.18 -14.25
N ASP A 46 -4.65 -1.03 -13.74
CA ASP A 46 -5.35 -1.61 -12.59
C ASP A 46 -4.44 -2.54 -11.79
N ILE A 47 -4.83 -2.79 -10.54
CA ILE A 47 -4.18 -3.73 -9.65
C ILE A 47 -5.21 -4.56 -8.87
N ILE A 48 -4.83 -5.80 -8.55
CA ILE A 48 -5.52 -6.68 -7.62
C ILE A 48 -4.61 -6.89 -6.42
N LEU A 49 -5.11 -6.59 -5.22
CA LEU A 49 -4.38 -6.86 -3.98
C LEU A 49 -4.52 -8.34 -3.61
N LEU A 50 -3.40 -9.07 -3.57
CA LEU A 50 -3.39 -10.50 -3.27
C LEU A 50 -3.38 -10.77 -1.75
N ASN A 51 -2.87 -9.82 -0.98
CA ASN A 51 -2.80 -9.87 0.48
C ASN A 51 -3.20 -8.52 1.12
N PRO A 52 -4.44 -8.05 0.88
CA PRO A 52 -4.89 -6.72 1.31
C PRO A 52 -4.71 -6.52 2.81
N TYR A 53 -4.49 -5.27 3.19
CA TYR A 53 -4.30 -4.85 4.57
C TYR A 53 -5.49 -5.24 5.43
N ASN A 54 -5.21 -5.97 6.51
CA ASN A 54 -6.19 -6.35 7.50
C ASN A 54 -5.65 -6.05 8.90
N GLN A 55 -6.28 -5.10 9.60
CA GLN A 55 -5.92 -4.72 10.98
C GLN A 55 -5.87 -5.91 11.94
N LYS A 56 -6.71 -6.92 11.74
CA LYS A 56 -6.82 -8.08 12.66
C LYS A 56 -5.69 -9.10 12.50
N ASN A 57 -5.04 -9.14 11.33
CA ASN A 57 -4.01 -10.13 11.01
C ASN A 57 -2.59 -9.68 11.42
N PHE A 58 -2.44 -8.44 11.88
CA PHE A 58 -1.13 -7.81 12.04
C PHE A 58 -0.22 -8.45 13.11
N LYS A 59 -0.79 -9.13 14.11
CA LYS A 59 0.02 -9.75 15.19
C LYS A 59 0.84 -10.95 14.72
N ASN A 60 0.44 -11.61 13.63
CA ASN A 60 1.11 -12.81 13.11
C ASN A 60 1.69 -12.63 11.70
N ASP A 61 1.47 -11.48 11.06
CA ASP A 61 1.89 -11.21 9.68
C ASP A 61 3.38 -10.83 9.66
N LYS A 62 4.26 -11.83 9.65
CA LYS A 62 5.72 -11.64 9.52
C LYS A 62 6.15 -11.09 8.15
N LEU A 63 5.22 -10.96 7.21
CA LEU A 63 5.49 -10.50 5.86
C LEU A 63 4.89 -9.10 5.69
N SER A 64 5.72 -8.09 5.91
CA SER A 64 5.38 -6.71 5.59
C SER A 64 5.43 -6.40 4.09
N ILE A 65 5.24 -7.43 3.26
CA ILE A 65 5.20 -7.37 1.81
C ILE A 65 3.74 -7.16 1.39
N LEU A 66 3.53 -6.30 0.39
CA LEU A 66 2.26 -6.14 -0.29
C LEU A 66 2.37 -6.80 -1.66
N ASP A 67 1.67 -7.91 -1.82
CA ASP A 67 1.61 -8.68 -3.05
C ASP A 67 0.46 -8.16 -3.91
N ILE A 68 0.77 -7.83 -5.16
CA ILE A 68 -0.20 -7.34 -6.13
C ILE A 68 -0.09 -8.09 -7.45
N LYS A 69 -1.18 -8.12 -8.19
CA LYS A 69 -1.18 -8.40 -9.63
C LYS A 69 -1.52 -7.10 -10.35
N ALA A 70 -0.65 -6.64 -11.23
CA ALA A 70 -0.85 -5.43 -12.03
C ALA A 70 -1.31 -5.79 -13.45
N GLU A 71 -2.12 -4.91 -14.03
CA GLU A 71 -2.51 -4.92 -15.43
C GLU A 71 -1.90 -3.68 -16.11
N GLY A 72 -1.17 -3.91 -17.21
CA GLY A 72 -0.51 -2.86 -17.98
C GLY A 72 -1.45 -2.16 -18.95
N SER A 73 -1.05 -0.98 -19.43
CA SER A 73 -1.75 -0.22 -20.48
C SER A 73 -1.68 -0.84 -21.87
#